data_AF-A0A7C6JK82-F1
#
_entry.id   AF-A0A7C6JK82-F1
#
_cell.length_a   1.000
_cell.length_b   1.000
_cell.length_c   1.000
_cell.angle_alpha   90.00
_cell.angle_beta   90.00
_cell.angle_gamma   90.00
#
_symmetry.space_group_name_H-M   'P 1'
#
loop_
_entity.id
_entity.type
_entity.pdbx_description
1 polymer ?
#
loop_
_entity_poly.entity_id
_entity_poly.type
_entity_poly.pdbx_seq_one_letter_code
_entity_poly.pdbx_strand_id
1 'polypeptide(L)'
;MDAKLTLKLNANVIERAKKYASKRKVSLSKVVENQLDLITRDEPSADIKISPFVSSIADGKALNDTRDWKELRSDYIDYLDEKHH
;
A
#
# COMPACT_ATOMS: atom_id res chain seq x y z
N MET A 1 -19.69 3.41 -7.03
CA MET A 1 -20.85 2.56 -7.41
C MET A 1 -20.31 1.17 -7.65
N ASP A 2 -20.96 0.14 -7.10
CA ASP A 2 -20.50 -1.24 -7.23
C ASP A 2 -21.21 -1.93 -8.39
N ALA A 3 -20.45 -2.59 -9.26
CA ALA A 3 -20.98 -3.34 -10.40
C ALA A 3 -20.34 -4.74 -10.45
N LYS A 4 -21.07 -5.72 -10.98
CA LYS A 4 -20.59 -7.09 -11.14
C LYS A 4 -20.02 -7.28 -12.55
N LEU A 5 -18.77 -7.71 -12.64
CA LEU A 5 -18.10 -8.09 -13.88
C LEU A 5 -17.88 -9.61 -13.90
N THR A 6 -18.38 -10.28 -14.95
CA THR A 6 -18.17 -11.72 -15.14
C THR A 6 -17.22 -11.96 -16.31
N LEU A 7 -16.10 -12.63 -16.05
CA LEU A 7 -15.04 -12.87 -17.04
C LEU A 7 -14.86 -14.38 -17.26
N LYS A 8 -14.65 -14.79 -18.53
CA LYS A 8 -14.17 -16.14 -18.84
C LYS A 8 -12.64 -16.15 -18.78
N LEU A 9 -12.09 -16.96 -17.89
CA LEU A 9 -10.65 -17.06 -17.65
C LEU A 9 -10.25 -18.54 -17.65
N ASN A 10 -8.97 -18.81 -17.89
CA ASN A 10 -8.43 -20.14 -17.76
C ASN A 10 -8.52 -20.61 -16.29
N ALA A 11 -8.99 -21.84 -16.06
CA ALA A 11 -9.17 -22.40 -14.72
C ALA A 11 -7.87 -22.40 -13.87
N ASN A 12 -6.72 -22.69 -14.49
CA ASN A 12 -5.43 -22.66 -13.80
C ASN A 12 -5.07 -21.23 -13.35
N VAL A 13 -5.42 -20.22 -14.15
CA VAL A 13 -5.22 -18.81 -13.76
C VAL A 13 -6.07 -18.46 -12.54
N ILE A 14 -7.34 -18.88 -12.53
CA ILE A 14 -8.24 -18.66 -11.39
C ILE A 14 -7.67 -19.29 -10.11
N GLU A 15 -7.17 -20.52 -10.18
CA GLU A 15 -6.62 -21.22 -9.02
C GLU A 15 -5.34 -20.56 -8.47
N ARG A 16 -4.42 -20.14 -9.35
CA ARG A 16 -3.24 -19.37 -8.92
C ARG A 16 -3.63 -18.04 -8.29
N ALA A 17 -4.62 -17.34 -8.84
CA ALA A 17 -5.09 -16.07 -8.32
C ALA A 17 -5.77 -16.22 -6.94
N LYS A 18 -6.59 -17.25 -6.75
CA LYS A 18 -7.17 -17.58 -5.43
C LYS A 18 -6.08 -17.82 -4.38
N LYS A 19 -5.09 -18.67 -4.69
CA LYS A 19 -3.97 -18.95 -3.78
C LYS A 19 -3.20 -17.68 -3.39
N TYR A 20 -2.97 -16.80 -4.37
CA TYR A 20 -2.33 -15.50 -4.13
C TYR A 20 -3.14 -14.62 -3.17
N ALA A 21 -4.44 -14.47 -3.43
CA ALA A 21 -5.34 -13.68 -2.61
C ALA A 21 -5.43 -14.20 -1.16
N SER A 22 -5.57 -15.53 -1.00
CA SER A 22 -5.58 -16.17 0.32
C SER A 22 -4.27 -15.98 1.09
N LYS A 23 -3.12 -16.15 0.43
CA LYS A 23 -1.80 -15.94 1.07
C LYS A 23 -1.63 -14.52 1.59
N ARG A 24 -2.20 -13.53 0.89
CA ARG A 24 -2.14 -12.11 1.26
C ARG A 24 -3.31 -11.65 2.13
N LYS A 25 -4.23 -12.56 2.50
CA LYS A 25 -5.45 -12.26 3.29
C LYS A 25 -6.31 -11.15 2.65
N VAL A 26 -6.39 -11.13 1.32
CA VAL A 26 -7.21 -10.19 0.54
C VAL A 26 -8.24 -10.95 -0.29
N SER A 27 -9.34 -10.29 -0.68
CA SER A 27 -10.32 -10.90 -1.57
C SER A 27 -9.82 -10.89 -3.03
N LEU A 28 -10.22 -11.91 -3.80
CA LEU A 28 -9.87 -12.00 -5.21
C LEU A 28 -10.43 -10.80 -6.00
N SER A 29 -11.66 -10.38 -5.69
CA SER A 29 -12.28 -9.19 -6.30
C SER A 29 -11.45 -7.94 -6.07
N LYS A 30 -10.88 -7.75 -4.87
CA LYS A 30 -10.03 -6.60 -4.56
C LYS A 30 -8.73 -6.61 -5.36
N VAL A 31 -8.14 -7.79 -5.54
CA VAL A 31 -6.93 -7.94 -6.37
C VAL A 31 -7.22 -7.53 -7.82
N VAL A 32 -8.33 -8.01 -8.38
CA VAL A 32 -8.71 -7.71 -9.77
C VAL A 32 -9.09 -6.24 -9.93
N GLU A 33 -9.88 -5.69 -9.01
CA GLU A 33 -10.26 -4.27 -9.01
C GLU A 33 -9.03 -3.37 -8.99
N ASN A 34 -8.10 -3.58 -8.07
CA ASN A 34 -6.88 -2.78 -7.99
C ASN A 34 -6.05 -2.88 -9.29
N GLN A 35 -5.94 -4.09 -9.86
CA GLN A 35 -5.19 -4.27 -11.10
C GLN A 35 -5.85 -3.56 -12.28
N LEU A 36 -7.19 -3.61 -12.39
CA LEU A 36 -7.94 -2.89 -13.41
C LEU A 36 -7.79 -1.38 -13.23
N ASP A 37 -7.97 -0.86 -12.01
CA ASP A 37 -7.78 0.56 -11.70
C ASP A 37 -6.36 1.05 -12.08
N LEU A 38 -5.32 0.25 -11.80
CA LEU A 38 -3.95 0.57 -12.16
C LEU A 38 -3.73 0.72 -13.67
N ILE A 39 -4.40 -0.09 -14.50
CA ILE A 39 -4.17 -0.10 -15.96
C ILE A 39 -5.16 0.77 -16.74
N THR A 40 -6.31 1.11 -16.15
CA THR A 40 -7.34 1.94 -16.80
C THR A 40 -7.31 3.39 -16.34
N ARG A 41 -6.47 3.74 -15.36
CA ARG A 41 -6.20 5.13 -15.07
C ARG A 41 -5.49 5.76 -16.26
N ASP A 42 -6.22 6.59 -17.01
CA ASP A 42 -5.64 7.51 -17.99
C ASP A 42 -4.52 8.32 -17.28
N GLU A 43 -3.28 8.20 -17.77
CA GLU A 43 -2.06 8.76 -17.16
C GLU A 43 -2.02 10.31 -17.11
N PRO A 44 -1.09 10.94 -16.34
CA PRO A 44 -0.41 10.49 -15.13
C PRO A 44 -0.51 11.58 -14.04
N SER A 45 -1.14 11.30 -12.90
CA SER A 45 -0.78 12.10 -11.72
C SER A 45 0.53 11.52 -11.19
N ALA A 46 1.62 12.07 -11.72
CA ALA A 46 2.89 12.17 -11.03
C ALA A 46 2.64 12.34 -9.52
N ASP A 47 3.40 11.61 -8.72
CA ASP A 47 3.18 11.38 -7.29
C ASP A 47 2.11 10.32 -6.96
N ILE A 48 2.38 9.05 -7.29
CA ILE A 48 2.31 8.08 -6.18
C ILE A 48 3.41 8.53 -5.21
N LYS A 49 3.10 9.49 -4.33
CA LYS A 49 3.89 9.76 -3.13
C LYS A 49 3.76 8.51 -2.29
N ILE A 50 4.55 7.49 -2.63
CA ILE A 50 4.81 6.38 -1.73
C ILE A 50 5.34 7.07 -0.49
N SER A 51 4.55 7.05 0.59
CA SER A 51 4.96 7.62 1.87
C SER A 51 6.37 7.13 2.17
N PRO A 52 7.30 7.99 2.64
CA PRO A 52 8.66 7.57 2.99
C PRO A 52 8.69 6.30 3.84
N PHE A 53 7.64 6.11 4.67
CA PHE A 53 7.41 4.89 5.43
C PHE A 53 7.21 3.64 4.56
N VAL A 54 6.36 3.69 3.54
CA VAL A 54 6.09 2.56 2.66
C VAL A 54 7.32 2.23 1.80
N SER A 55 8.07 3.24 1.35
CA SER A 55 9.37 3.03 0.70
C SER A 55 10.37 2.38 1.65
N SER A 56 10.45 2.82 2.92
CA SER A 56 11.36 2.23 3.91
C SER A 56 11.08 0.74 4.19
N ILE A 57 9.81 0.33 4.12
CA ILE A 57 9.42 -1.09 4.26
C ILE A 57 9.82 -1.89 3.03
N ALA A 58 9.64 -1.34 1.83
CA ALA A 58 9.98 -2.01 0.57
C ALA A 58 11.50 -2.14 0.37
N ASP A 59 12.26 -1.11 0.73
CA ASP A 59 13.72 -1.07 0.62
C ASP A 59 14.44 -1.81 1.77
N GLY A 60 13.71 -2.23 2.81
CA GLY A 60 14.29 -2.93 3.97
C GLY A 60 15.29 -2.10 4.79
N LYS A 61 15.47 -0.83 4.45
CA LYS A 61 16.25 0.14 5.21
C LYS A 61 15.29 0.84 6.16
N ALA A 62 15.33 0.45 7.44
CA ALA A 62 14.83 1.32 8.49
C ALA A 62 15.39 2.72 8.25
N LEU A 63 14.52 3.75 8.30
CA LEU A 63 14.92 5.15 8.18
C LEU A 63 16.17 5.35 9.04
N ASN A 64 17.32 5.44 8.39
CA ASN A 64 18.61 5.57 9.04
C ASN A 64 18.75 7.02 9.49
N ASP A 65 17.89 7.39 10.42
CA ASP A 65 17.98 8.65 11.13
C ASP A 65 19.17 8.53 12.07
N THR A 66 20.24 9.23 11.72
CA THR A 66 21.50 9.24 12.47
C THR A 66 21.43 10.09 13.73
N ARG A 67 20.28 10.71 14.02
CA ARG A 67 20.06 11.55 15.20
C ARG A 67 19.99 10.72 16.47
N ASP A 68 20.43 11.31 17.57
CA ASP A 68 20.39 10.65 18.89
C ASP A 68 18.92 10.37 19.25
N TRP A 69 18.64 9.19 19.79
CA TRP A 69 17.30 8.76 20.20
C TRP A 69 16.60 9.77 21.12
N LYS A 70 17.39 10.53 21.90
CA LYS A 70 16.89 11.55 22.81
C LYS A 70 16.31 12.76 22.07
N GLU A 71 16.91 13.14 20.95
CA GLU A 71 16.44 14.24 20.09
C GLU A 71 15.14 13.82 19.38
N LEU A 72 15.10 12.61 18.82
CA LEU A 72 13.91 12.05 18.18
C LEU A 72 12.71 11.98 19.11
N ARG A 73 12.95 11.68 20.39
CA ARG A 73 11.90 11.65 21.41
C ARG A 73 11.39 13.05 21.76
N SER A 74 12.27 14.04 21.81
CA SER A 74 11.87 15.42 22.11
C SER A 74 10.97 15.97 21.01
N ASP A 75 11.40 15.88 19.75
CA ASP A 75 10.63 16.32 18.58
C ASP A 75 9.24 15.65 18.53
N TYR A 76 9.15 14.37 18.89
CA TYR A 76 7.89 13.64 18.91
C TYR A 76 6.96 14.08 20.05
N ILE A 77 7.51 14.40 21.23
CA ILE A 77 6.73 14.92 22.35
C ILE A 77 6.21 16.32 22.03
N ASP A 78 7.04 17.17 21.45
CA ASP A 78 6.66 18.54 21.06
C ASP A 78 5.54 18.51 19.99
N TYR A 79 5.64 17.62 19.00
CA TYR A 79 4.57 17.40 18.02
C TYR A 79 3.25 16.91 18.64
N LEU A 80 3.32 16.03 19.66
CA LEU A 80 2.12 15.55 20.34
C LEU A 80 1.47 16.64 21.19
N ASP A 81 2.27 17.50 21.80
CA ASP A 81 1.78 18.62 22.61
C ASP A 81 1.04 19.63 21.71
N GLU A 82 1.63 20.00 20.57
CA GLU A 82 1.03 20.92 19.59
C GLU A 82 -0.24 20.35 18.93
N LYS A 83 -0.35 19.01 18.80
CA LYS A 83 -1.52 18.37 18.21
C LYS A 83 -2.69 18.23 19.19
N HIS A 84 -2.40 18.19 20.49
CA HIS A 84 -3.38 17.91 21.55
C HIS A 84 -3.64 19.11 22.47
N HIS A 85 -3.10 20.28 22.14
CA HIS A 85 -3.49 21.60 22.65
C HIS A 85 -4.03 22.47 21.52
#